data_AF-A0A8X7SHA3-F1
#
_entry.id   AF-A0A8X7SHA3-F1
#
_cell.length_a   1.000
_cell.length_b   1.000
_cell.length_c   1.000
_cell.angle_alpha   90.00
_cell.angle_beta   90.00
_cell.angle_gamma   90.00
#
_symmetry.space_group_name_H-M   'P 1'
#
loop_
_entity.id
_entity.type
_entity.pdbx_description
1 polymer ?
#
loop_
_entity_poly.entity_id
_entity_poly.type
_entity_poly.pdbx_seq_one_letter_code
_entity_poly.pdbx_strand_id
1 'polypeptide(L)'
;MLTLINMYWLILFGGTKRLCFWNYLHEESIFGMGDTGRGFPTYCRCSARVSRHTSHTRTNLGRLFHSFPLWMRYNNRFHLFKWTDESMVEEIEDMKQKMEELETASLTTEKSLQVCEYEIETATLQTRTCFSVVRSYEKELRGLEKDIKDVKMELKSLKNMTVCVVVLGLFYRFFM
;
A
#
# COMPACT_ATOMS: atom_id res chain seq x y z
N MET A 1 -1.76 -1.54 28.00
CA MET A 1 -3.16 -1.73 27.55
C MET A 1 -3.46 -3.15 27.04
N LEU A 2 -2.48 -4.07 26.99
CA LEU A 2 -2.65 -5.47 26.56
C LEU A 2 -2.93 -6.47 27.71
N THR A 3 -2.90 -6.01 28.97
CA THR A 3 -3.08 -6.88 30.15
C THR A 3 -4.54 -7.02 30.59
N LEU A 4 -5.44 -6.11 30.21
CA LEU A 4 -6.84 -6.14 30.62
C LEU A 4 -7.72 -7.01 29.71
N ILE A 5 -7.36 -7.17 28.44
CA ILE A 5 -8.12 -8.02 27.48
C ILE A 5 -7.87 -9.50 27.77
N ASN A 6 -6.66 -9.88 28.18
CA ASN A 6 -6.33 -11.26 28.53
C ASN A 6 -6.99 -11.74 29.84
N MET A 7 -7.23 -10.85 30.81
CA MET A 7 -7.95 -11.22 32.03
C MET A 7 -9.44 -11.50 31.79
N TYR A 8 -10.09 -10.77 30.88
CA TYR A 8 -11.49 -11.02 30.55
C TYR A 8 -11.71 -12.38 29.87
N TRP A 9 -10.73 -12.85 29.09
CA TRP A 9 -10.76 -14.17 28.46
C TRP A 9 -10.55 -15.31 29.46
N LEU A 10 -9.64 -15.15 30.41
CA LEU A 10 -9.39 -16.16 31.45
C LEU A 10 -10.53 -16.31 32.46
N ILE A 11 -11.28 -15.23 32.72
CA ILE A 11 -12.42 -15.25 33.65
C ILE A 11 -13.69 -15.84 32.99
N LEU A 12 -13.89 -15.63 31.68
CA LEU A 12 -15.05 -16.19 30.96
C LEU A 12 -14.84 -17.63 30.50
N PHE A 13 -13.60 -18.09 30.36
CA PHE A 13 -13.29 -19.40 29.77
C PHE A 13 -12.32 -20.24 30.62
N GLY A 14 -12.42 -20.13 31.95
CA GLY A 14 -11.68 -20.99 32.87
C GLY A 14 -12.01 -22.48 32.69
N GLY A 15 -10.95 -23.30 32.61
CA GLY A 15 -11.02 -24.72 32.93
C GLY A 15 -10.71 -25.67 31.79
N THR A 16 -9.60 -26.38 31.96
CA THR A 16 -8.99 -27.52 31.25
C THR A 16 -9.89 -28.71 30.84
N LYS A 17 -11.22 -28.57 30.84
CA LYS A 17 -12.17 -29.63 30.43
C LYS A 17 -12.59 -29.57 28.96
N ARG A 18 -12.13 -28.57 28.19
CA ARG A 18 -12.63 -28.31 26.83
C ARG A 18 -11.98 -29.18 25.74
N LEU A 19 -10.83 -29.81 26.02
CA LEU A 19 -10.15 -30.71 25.07
C LEU A 19 -10.89 -32.03 24.82
N CYS A 20 -11.67 -32.54 25.80
CA CYS A 20 -12.43 -33.77 25.60
C CYS A 20 -13.80 -33.54 24.94
N PHE A 21 -14.40 -32.35 25.11
CA PHE A 21 -15.73 -32.06 24.54
C PHE A 21 -15.68 -31.74 23.05
N TRP A 22 -14.56 -31.17 22.58
CA TRP A 22 -14.34 -30.91 21.16
C TRP A 22 -14.13 -32.21 20.35
N ASN A 23 -13.48 -33.22 20.92
CA ASN A 23 -13.24 -34.48 20.20
C ASN A 23 -14.49 -35.36 20.04
N TYR A 24 -15.51 -35.24 20.90
CA TYR A 24 -16.71 -36.08 20.83
C TYR A 24 -17.81 -35.54 19.88
N LEU A 25 -17.77 -34.24 19.54
CA LEU A 25 -18.73 -33.62 18.62
C LEU A 25 -18.19 -33.41 17.20
N HIS A 26 -16.91 -33.72 16.97
CA HIS A 26 -16.24 -33.56 15.68
C HIS A 26 -16.42 -34.78 14.74
N GLU A 27 -16.87 -35.93 15.26
CA GLU A 27 -17.02 -37.16 14.44
C GLU A 27 -18.34 -37.24 13.65
N GLU A 28 -19.38 -36.48 14.00
CA GLU A 28 -20.67 -36.53 13.27
C GLU A 28 -20.87 -35.43 12.21
N SER A 29 -19.94 -34.48 12.07
CA SER A 29 -20.04 -33.34 11.14
C SER A 29 -19.25 -33.51 9.83
N ILE A 30 -18.48 -34.59 9.70
CA ILE A 30 -17.66 -34.85 8.51
C ILE A 30 -18.53 -35.54 7.46
N PHE A 31 -19.15 -34.80 6.54
CA PHE A 31 -19.25 -35.24 5.14
C PHE A 31 -19.68 -34.07 4.25
N GLY A 32 -18.69 -33.40 3.63
CA GLY A 32 -19.06 -32.43 2.63
C GLY A 32 -18.12 -31.42 1.99
N MET A 33 -17.25 -31.86 1.08
CA MET A 33 -16.54 -30.96 0.16
C MET A 33 -17.47 -30.06 -0.67
N GLY A 34 -17.12 -28.77 -0.73
CA GLY A 34 -17.71 -27.72 -1.56
C GLY A 34 -17.50 -26.35 -0.90
N ASP A 35 -16.32 -25.76 -1.13
CA ASP A 35 -15.70 -24.61 -0.45
C ASP A 35 -15.57 -24.78 1.07
N THR A 36 -14.46 -24.31 1.65
CA THR A 36 -14.20 -24.42 3.09
C THR A 36 -15.41 -23.88 3.83
N GLY A 37 -16.23 -24.73 4.45
CA GLY A 37 -17.57 -24.43 4.96
C GLY A 37 -17.61 -23.46 6.15
N ARG A 38 -16.76 -22.43 6.13
CA ARG A 38 -16.52 -21.38 7.10
C ARG A 38 -17.41 -20.18 6.77
N GLY A 39 -17.81 -19.43 7.80
CA GLY A 39 -18.68 -18.28 7.70
C GLY A 39 -20.17 -18.62 7.70
N PHE A 40 -20.99 -17.62 7.36
CA PHE A 40 -22.44 -17.76 7.27
C PHE A 40 -22.87 -18.46 5.98
N PRO A 41 -23.55 -19.62 6.06
CA PRO A 41 -24.01 -20.30 4.87
C PRO A 41 -25.21 -19.59 4.26
N THR A 42 -25.12 -19.27 2.97
CA THR A 42 -26.18 -18.60 2.20
C THR A 42 -27.02 -19.60 1.38
N TYR A 43 -26.37 -20.64 0.85
CA TYR A 43 -26.98 -21.70 0.05
C TYR A 43 -26.60 -23.09 0.56
N CYS A 44 -27.54 -24.03 0.46
CA CYS A 44 -27.28 -25.45 0.65
C CYS A 44 -26.69 -26.06 -0.63
N ARG A 45 -26.06 -27.24 -0.54
CA ARG A 45 -25.52 -27.95 -1.71
C ARG A 45 -26.57 -28.42 -2.73
N CYS A 46 -27.84 -28.44 -2.35
CA CYS A 46 -28.95 -28.60 -3.29
C CYS A 46 -29.40 -27.27 -3.94
N SER A 47 -28.59 -26.22 -3.84
CA SER A 47 -28.84 -24.86 -4.34
C SER A 47 -30.02 -24.12 -3.71
N ALA A 48 -30.67 -24.72 -2.71
CA ALA A 48 -31.74 -24.05 -1.99
C ALA A 48 -31.18 -23.02 -1.00
N ARG A 49 -31.88 -21.90 -0.88
CA ARG A 49 -31.54 -20.84 0.08
C ARG A 49 -31.66 -21.34 1.51
N VAL A 50 -30.67 -21.02 2.33
CA VAL A 50 -30.61 -21.41 3.74
C VAL A 50 -31.62 -20.61 4.56
N SER A 51 -32.24 -21.27 5.54
CA SER A 51 -33.13 -20.65 6.52
C SER A 51 -32.51 -20.71 7.91
N ARG A 52 -32.80 -19.70 8.73
CA ARG A 52 -32.36 -19.65 10.13
C ARG A 52 -33.51 -20.10 11.03
N HIS A 53 -33.20 -20.98 11.97
CA HIS A 53 -34.16 -21.57 12.89
C HIS A 53 -33.67 -21.50 14.32
N THR A 54 -34.62 -21.58 15.26
CA THR A 54 -34.35 -21.67 16.69
C THR A 54 -34.48 -23.13 17.12
N SER A 55 -33.48 -23.63 17.83
CA SER A 55 -33.51 -24.98 18.38
C SER A 55 -34.50 -25.06 19.53
N HIS A 56 -35.40 -26.04 19.44
CA HIS A 56 -36.40 -26.34 20.48
C HIS A 56 -36.01 -27.56 21.33
N THR A 57 -34.78 -28.08 21.16
CA THR A 57 -34.28 -29.23 21.92
C THR A 57 -34.04 -28.86 23.38
N ARG A 58 -34.27 -29.78 24.32
CA ARG A 58 -33.99 -29.55 25.76
C ARG A 58 -32.53 -29.17 26.04
N THR A 59 -31.60 -29.65 25.23
CA THR A 59 -30.15 -29.44 25.40
C THR A 59 -29.68 -28.11 24.83
N ASN A 60 -30.29 -27.64 23.74
CA ASN A 60 -29.87 -26.43 23.03
C ASN A 60 -31.06 -25.49 22.81
N LEU A 61 -31.90 -25.32 23.82
CA LEU A 61 -33.12 -24.53 23.72
C LEU A 61 -32.77 -23.07 23.41
N GLY A 62 -33.37 -22.50 22.38
CA GLY A 62 -33.15 -21.10 21.98
C GLY A 62 -31.89 -20.86 21.12
N ARG A 63 -31.00 -21.85 20.94
CA ARG A 63 -29.80 -21.68 20.10
C ARG A 63 -30.18 -21.60 18.62
N LEU A 64 -29.57 -20.67 17.89
CA LEU A 64 -29.86 -20.45 16.48
C LEU A 64 -29.01 -21.32 15.57
N PHE A 65 -29.61 -21.93 14.55
CA PHE A 65 -28.90 -22.68 13.52
C PHE A 65 -29.39 -22.35 12.12
N HIS A 66 -28.53 -22.60 11.15
CA HIS A 66 -28.78 -22.50 9.74
C HIS A 66 -29.08 -23.90 9.20
N SER A 67 -30.18 -24.05 8.45
CA SER A 67 -30.49 -25.32 7.80
C SER A 67 -31.22 -25.16 6.47
N PHE A 68 -31.31 -26.27 5.75
CA PHE A 68 -32.13 -26.39 4.56
C PHE A 68 -33.64 -26.21 4.89
N PRO A 69 -34.43 -25.47 4.07
CA PRO A 69 -35.83 -25.15 4.40
C PRO A 69 -36.77 -26.35 4.60
N LEU A 70 -36.50 -27.48 3.94
CA LEU A 70 -37.35 -28.68 4.01
C LEU A 70 -36.74 -29.78 4.90
N TRP A 71 -35.82 -29.42 5.80
CA TRP A 71 -35.11 -30.36 6.68
C TRP A 71 -36.05 -31.25 7.51
N MET A 72 -37.22 -30.75 7.89
CA MET A 72 -38.23 -31.54 8.63
C MET A 72 -38.96 -32.57 7.76
N ARG A 73 -39.08 -32.32 6.44
CA ARG A 73 -39.83 -33.20 5.51
C ARG A 73 -38.96 -34.29 4.91
N TYR A 74 -37.70 -33.96 4.65
CA TYR A 74 -36.73 -34.88 4.09
C TYR A 74 -35.66 -35.03 5.17
N ASN A 75 -35.74 -36.11 5.95
CA ASN A 75 -34.78 -36.49 6.99
C ASN A 75 -33.42 -36.89 6.36
N ASN A 76 -32.87 -35.99 5.54
CA ASN A 76 -31.71 -36.21 4.71
C ASN A 76 -30.51 -35.62 5.43
N ARG A 77 -29.67 -36.50 5.98
CA ARG A 77 -28.38 -36.16 6.63
C ARG A 77 -27.38 -35.48 5.68
N PHE A 78 -27.73 -35.34 4.40
CA PHE A 78 -26.90 -34.74 3.36
C PHE A 78 -27.15 -33.24 3.14
N HIS A 79 -28.06 -32.63 3.91
CA HIS A 79 -28.37 -31.21 3.82
C HIS A 79 -27.66 -30.40 4.90
N LEU A 80 -27.45 -29.11 4.61
CA LEU A 80 -26.75 -28.17 5.48
C LEU A 80 -27.40 -28.11 6.86
N PHE A 81 -26.57 -28.25 7.90
CA PHE A 81 -26.85 -27.88 9.28
C PHE A 81 -25.59 -27.19 9.85
N LYS A 82 -25.74 -26.00 10.42
CA LYS A 82 -24.62 -25.29 11.07
C LYS A 82 -25.11 -24.34 12.15
N TRP A 83 -24.42 -24.27 13.28
CA TRP A 83 -24.78 -23.33 14.35
C TRP A 83 -24.41 -21.88 13.99
N THR A 84 -25.25 -20.94 14.40
CA THR A 84 -25.07 -19.51 14.06
C THR A 84 -23.89 -18.89 14.79
N ASP A 85 -23.67 -19.29 16.05
CA ASP A 85 -22.55 -18.82 16.86
C ASP A 85 -21.21 -19.35 16.36
N GLU A 86 -21.16 -20.59 15.84
CA GLU A 86 -19.97 -21.13 15.18
C GLU A 86 -19.63 -20.35 13.91
N SER A 87 -20.61 -20.12 13.03
CA SER A 87 -20.43 -19.23 11.86
C SER A 87 -19.98 -17.82 12.26
N MET A 88 -20.49 -17.27 13.36
CA MET A 88 -20.12 -15.93 13.82
C MET A 88 -18.66 -15.88 14.32
N VAL A 89 -18.22 -16.89 15.07
CA VAL A 89 -16.83 -16.97 15.55
C VAL A 89 -15.87 -17.01 14.37
N GLU A 90 -16.18 -17.84 13.39
CA GLU A 90 -15.37 -17.97 12.17
C GLU A 90 -15.24 -16.65 11.40
N GLU A 91 -16.34 -15.91 11.20
CA GLU A 91 -16.30 -14.59 10.55
C GLU A 91 -15.46 -13.59 11.34
N ILE A 92 -15.54 -13.63 12.68
CA ILE A 92 -14.74 -12.76 13.55
C ILE A 92 -13.25 -13.10 13.42
N GLU A 93 -12.91 -14.38 13.37
CA GLU A 93 -11.52 -14.82 13.15
C GLU A 93 -11.00 -14.39 11.77
N ASP A 94 -11.80 -14.55 10.71
CA ASP A 94 -11.44 -14.11 9.36
C ASP A 94 -11.28 -12.57 9.30
N MET A 95 -12.13 -11.82 9.99
CA MET A 95 -12.01 -10.36 10.10
C MET A 95 -10.75 -9.93 10.85
N LYS A 96 -10.39 -10.63 11.93
CA LYS A 96 -9.14 -10.36 12.67
C LYS A 96 -7.92 -10.55 11.78
N GLN A 97 -7.87 -11.66 11.05
CA GLN A 97 -6.78 -11.91 10.12
C GLN A 97 -6.65 -10.79 9.07
N LYS A 98 -7.76 -10.39 8.45
CA LYS A 98 -7.77 -9.29 7.47
C LYS A 98 -7.33 -7.96 8.08
N MET A 99 -7.66 -7.72 9.34
CA MET A 99 -7.23 -6.52 10.06
C MET A 99 -5.72 -6.53 10.31
N GLU A 100 -5.16 -7.65 10.72
CA GLU A 100 -3.70 -7.82 10.90
C GLU A 100 -2.94 -7.64 9.57
N GLU A 101 -3.47 -8.21 8.48
CA GLU A 101 -2.93 -8.02 7.13
C GLU A 101 -2.97 -6.54 6.70
N LEU A 102 -4.09 -5.85 6.97
CA LEU A 102 -4.26 -4.44 6.65
C LEU A 102 -3.33 -3.55 7.48
N GLU A 103 -3.19 -3.81 8.78
CA GLU A 103 -2.26 -3.09 9.66
C GLU A 103 -0.82 -3.25 9.17
N THR A 104 -0.43 -4.47 8.78
CA THR A 104 0.90 -4.76 8.22
C THR A 104 1.14 -4.02 6.90
N ALA A 105 0.14 -4.01 6.00
CA ALA A 105 0.21 -3.28 4.74
C ALA A 105 0.28 -1.76 4.97
N SER A 106 -0.46 -1.24 5.94
CA SER A 106 -0.44 0.18 6.35
C SER A 106 0.95 0.59 6.84
N LEU A 107 1.53 -0.17 7.77
CA LEU A 107 2.89 0.08 8.28
C LEU A 107 3.95 0.02 7.19
N THR A 108 3.80 -0.90 6.23
CA THR A 108 4.71 -1.01 5.08
C THR A 108 4.59 0.20 4.17
N THR A 109 3.36 0.65 3.91
CA THR A 109 3.07 1.84 3.11
C THR A 109 3.64 3.10 3.79
N GLU A 110 3.46 3.26 5.09
CA GLU A 110 4.01 4.38 5.86
C GLU A 110 5.53 4.45 5.76
N LYS A 111 6.23 3.31 5.90
CA LYS A 111 7.69 3.25 5.71
C LYS A 111 8.10 3.65 4.29
N SER A 112 7.37 3.19 3.28
CA SER A 112 7.66 3.56 1.89
C SER A 112 7.44 5.04 1.61
N LEU A 113 6.44 5.66 2.25
CA LEU A 113 6.21 7.10 2.17
C LEU A 113 7.34 7.89 2.81
N GLN A 114 7.82 7.48 3.99
CA GLN A 114 8.96 8.13 4.65
C GLN A 114 10.24 8.10 3.79
N VAL A 115 10.51 6.97 3.12
CA VAL A 115 11.63 6.86 2.17
C VAL A 115 11.44 7.81 0.98
N CYS A 116 10.24 7.84 0.41
CA CYS A 116 9.91 8.73 -0.71
C CYS A 116 10.07 10.21 -0.32
N GLU A 117 9.61 10.61 0.87
CA GLU A 117 9.78 11.97 1.39
C GLU A 117 11.26 12.36 1.50
N TYR A 118 12.09 11.47 2.03
CA TYR A 118 13.54 11.70 2.14
C TYR A 118 14.22 11.83 0.76
N GLU A 119 13.83 10.99 -0.21
CA GLU A 119 14.34 11.06 -1.58
C GLU A 119 13.93 12.36 -2.27
N ILE A 120 12.69 12.81 -2.07
CA ILE A 120 12.21 14.10 -2.58
C ILE A 120 13.01 15.24 -1.96
N GLU A 121 13.21 15.25 -0.63
CA GLU A 121 14.00 16.28 0.03
C GLU A 121 15.43 16.32 -0.52
N THR A 122 16.07 15.16 -0.66
CA THR A 122 17.41 15.03 -1.22
C THR A 122 17.48 15.56 -2.66
N ALA A 123 16.53 15.17 -3.52
CA ALA A 123 16.45 15.62 -4.90
C ALA A 123 16.22 17.14 -5.00
N THR A 124 15.42 17.73 -4.10
CA THR A 124 15.21 19.18 -4.06
C THR A 124 16.49 19.94 -3.68
N LEU A 125 17.27 19.42 -2.73
CA LEU A 125 18.57 19.99 -2.35
C LEU A 125 19.57 19.92 -3.51
N GLN A 126 19.68 18.76 -4.16
CA GLN A 126 20.52 18.59 -5.35
C GLN A 126 20.12 19.57 -6.46
N THR A 127 18.82 19.70 -6.73
CA THR A 127 18.31 20.66 -7.74
C THR A 127 18.71 22.10 -7.41
N ARG A 128 18.59 22.51 -6.14
CA ARG A 128 19.04 23.85 -5.69
C ARG A 128 20.53 24.07 -5.90
N THR A 129 21.36 23.08 -5.57
CA THR A 129 22.82 23.18 -5.77
C THR A 129 23.17 23.26 -7.26
N CYS A 130 22.56 22.42 -8.09
CA CYS A 130 22.73 22.44 -9.55
C CYS A 130 22.34 23.81 -10.12
N PHE A 131 21.20 24.36 -9.70
CA PHE A 131 20.76 25.70 -10.13
C PHE A 131 21.78 26.80 -9.80
N SER A 132 22.40 26.74 -8.61
CA SER A 132 23.44 27.71 -8.23
C SER A 132 24.69 27.62 -9.12
N VAL A 133 25.09 26.41 -9.51
CA VAL A 133 26.22 26.16 -10.41
C VAL A 133 25.91 26.65 -11.83
N VAL A 134 24.72 26.30 -12.36
CA VAL A 134 24.26 26.78 -13.67
C VAL A 134 24.26 28.31 -13.72
N ARG A 135 23.76 28.97 -12.67
CA ARG A 135 23.77 30.43 -12.58
C ARG A 135 25.19 31.02 -12.55
N SER A 136 26.16 30.32 -11.98
CA SER A 136 27.57 30.72 -12.03
C SER A 136 28.10 30.69 -13.46
N TYR A 137 27.90 29.57 -14.16
CA TYR A 137 28.31 29.44 -15.56
C TYR A 137 27.64 30.46 -16.46
N GLU A 138 26.36 30.78 -16.24
CA GLU A 138 25.72 31.87 -16.98
C GLU A 138 26.40 33.23 -16.77
N LYS A 139 26.91 33.52 -15.56
CA LYS A 139 27.66 34.76 -15.30
C LYS A 139 29.00 34.75 -16.02
N GLU A 140 29.71 33.64 -15.99
CA GLU A 140 31.00 33.47 -16.69
C GLU A 140 30.83 33.62 -18.21
N LEU A 141 29.81 32.96 -18.79
CA LEU A 141 29.49 33.09 -20.22
C LEU A 141 29.16 34.54 -20.61
N ARG A 142 28.37 35.25 -19.78
CA ARG A 142 28.10 36.69 -19.99
C ARG A 142 29.35 37.55 -19.88
N GLY A 143 30.32 37.16 -19.04
CA GLY A 143 31.63 37.81 -18.94
C GLY A 143 32.43 37.65 -20.23
N LEU A 144 32.61 36.40 -20.66
CA LEU A 144 33.32 36.07 -21.89
C LEU A 144 32.70 36.74 -23.12
N GLU A 145 31.37 36.84 -23.19
CA GLU A 145 30.69 37.53 -24.29
C GLU A 145 31.07 39.02 -24.37
N LYS A 146 31.25 39.67 -23.21
CA LYS A 146 31.70 41.07 -23.15
C LYS A 146 33.15 41.19 -23.60
N ASP A 147 34.03 40.33 -23.09
CA ASP A 147 35.46 40.34 -23.45
C ASP A 147 35.65 40.13 -24.97
N ILE A 148 34.88 39.22 -25.58
CA ILE A 148 34.90 39.00 -27.04
C ILE A 148 34.46 40.27 -27.78
N LYS A 149 33.44 40.98 -27.29
CA LYS A 149 32.99 42.25 -27.90
C LYS A 149 34.05 43.33 -27.77
N ASP A 150 34.72 43.42 -26.64
CA ASP A 150 35.77 44.41 -26.39
C ASP A 150 36.99 44.16 -27.28
N VAL A 151 37.48 42.92 -27.35
CA VAL A 151 38.57 42.52 -28.26
C VAL A 151 38.21 42.80 -29.73
N LYS A 152 36.97 42.54 -30.12
CA LYS A 152 36.48 42.88 -31.48
C LYS A 152 36.56 44.38 -31.77
N MET A 153 36.27 45.23 -30.78
CA MET A 153 36.37 46.68 -30.90
C MET A 153 37.83 47.14 -30.99
N GLU A 154 38.73 46.55 -30.18
CA GLU A 154 40.17 46.81 -30.24
C GLU A 154 40.76 46.43 -31.60
N LEU A 155 40.41 45.25 -32.13
CA LEU A 155 40.84 44.82 -33.47
C LEU A 155 40.36 45.78 -34.57
N LYS A 156 39.14 46.32 -34.45
CA LYS A 156 38.63 47.33 -35.39
C LYS A 156 39.47 48.61 -35.34
N SER A 157 39.88 49.04 -34.15
CA SER A 157 40.76 50.19 -33.96
C SER A 157 42.17 49.93 -34.53
N LEU A 158 42.76 48.79 -34.19
CA LEU A 158 44.09 48.38 -34.67
C LEU A 158 44.13 48.29 -36.21
N LYS A 159 43.06 47.78 -36.82
CA LYS A 159 42.91 47.76 -38.28
C LYS A 159 42.96 49.17 -38.86
N ASN A 160 42.25 50.14 -38.26
CA ASN A 160 42.27 51.52 -38.73
C ASN A 160 43.67 52.15 -38.60
N MET A 161 44.37 51.92 -37.49
CA MET A 161 45.75 52.38 -37.29
C MET A 161 46.72 51.80 -38.31
N THR A 162 46.61 50.50 -38.60
CA THR A 162 47.45 49.82 -39.60
C THR A 162 47.27 50.43 -40.99
N VAL A 163 46.01 50.71 -41.38
CA VAL A 163 45.71 51.39 -42.65
C VAL A 163 46.36 52.78 -42.70
N CYS A 164 46.28 53.57 -41.63
CA CYS A 164 46.94 54.88 -41.56
C CYS A 164 48.46 54.79 -41.75
N VAL A 165 49.13 53.85 -41.08
CA VAL A 165 50.58 53.67 -41.18
C VAL A 165 51.00 53.27 -42.60
N VAL A 166 50.27 52.34 -43.24
CA VAL A 166 50.55 51.92 -44.62
C VAL A 166 50.38 53.09 -45.59
N VAL A 167 49.31 53.87 -45.45
CA VAL A 167 49.04 55.04 -46.31
C VAL A 167 50.14 56.09 -46.16
N LEU A 168 50.53 56.45 -44.94
CA LEU A 168 51.60 57.42 -44.69
C LEU A 168 52.96 56.94 -45.22
N GLY A 169 53.28 55.65 -45.06
CA GLY A 169 54.51 55.07 -45.59
C GLY A 169 54.58 55.09 -47.12
N LEU A 170 53.45 54.82 -47.80
CA LEU A 170 53.36 54.97 -49.25
C LEU A 170 53.55 56.43 -49.68
N PHE A 171 52.88 57.37 -49.03
CA PHE A 171 53.06 58.80 -49.32
C PHE A 171 54.52 59.24 -49.14
N TYR A 172 55.16 58.86 -48.03
CA TYR A 172 56.55 59.21 -47.78
C TYR A 172 57.49 58.70 -48.89
N ARG A 173 57.29 57.47 -49.37
CA ARG A 173 58.07 56.89 -50.48
C ARG A 173 57.84 57.56 -51.84
N PHE A 174 56.69 58.18 -52.06
CA PHE A 174 56.40 58.90 -53.31
C PHE A 174 56.96 60.34 -53.31
N PHE A 175 57.08 60.96 -52.14
CA PHE A 175 57.47 62.36 -52.00
C PHE A 175 58.94 62.60 -51.61
N MET A 176 59.63 61.61 -51.03
CA MET A 176 61.09 61.59 -50.83
C MET A 176 61.74 60.65 -51.84
#